data_AF-A0A448WN44-F1
#
_entry.id   AF-A0A448WN44-F1
#
_cell.length_a   1.000
_cell.length_b   1.000
_cell.length_c   1.000
_cell.angle_alpha   90.00
_cell.angle_beta   90.00
_cell.angle_gamma   90.00
#
_symmetry.space_group_name_H-M   'P 1'
#
loop_
_entity.id
_entity.type
_entity.pdbx_description
1 polymer ?
#
loop_
_entity_poly.entity_id
_entity_poly.type
_entity_poly.pdbx_seq_one_letter_code
_entity_poly.pdbx_strand_id
1 'polypeptide(L)'
;MPIPQEAATNVSDFLDYERQRRELEEAGLHTVARNLDPIRLIIPIEACLSAWAEKKRVEDFASPELPSGQKTYALRSVRFKNFPDFLCVQVRLVLYYVFRKIGYFQNYALI
;
A
#
# COMPACT_ATOMS: atom_id res chain seq x y z
N MET A 1 4.27 -4.92 6.83
CA MET A 1 2.80 -5.02 6.76
C MET A 1 2.31 -4.51 5.42
N PRO A 2 1.49 -5.27 4.68
CA PRO A 2 0.84 -4.80 3.45
C PRO A 2 -0.23 -3.76 3.78
N ILE A 3 -0.53 -2.90 2.81
CA ILE A 3 -1.54 -1.84 2.93
C ILE A 3 -2.56 -2.04 1.79
N PRO A 4 -3.75 -2.61 2.07
CA PRO A 4 -4.80 -2.79 1.08
C PRO A 4 -5.49 -1.44 0.81
N GLN A 5 -5.22 -0.83 -0.34
CA GLN A 5 -5.77 0.49 -0.69
C GLN A 5 -7.27 0.43 -0.95
N GLU A 6 -7.75 -0.71 -1.42
CA GLU A 6 -9.15 -1.04 -1.62
C GLU A 6 -9.99 -0.99 -0.34
N ALA A 7 -9.35 -1.09 0.84
CA ALA A 7 -10.02 -1.00 2.13
C ALA A 7 -10.12 0.44 2.66
N ALA A 8 -9.75 1.45 1.85
CA ALA A 8 -9.83 2.84 2.26
C ALA A 8 -11.28 3.29 2.46
N THR A 9 -11.52 4.08 3.50
CA THR A 9 -12.87 4.51 3.92
C THR A 9 -13.30 5.87 3.36
N ASN A 10 -12.36 6.72 2.98
CA ASN A 10 -12.59 8.09 2.50
C ASN A 10 -12.21 8.28 1.03
N VAL A 11 -12.44 7.26 0.20
CA VAL A 11 -12.05 7.28 -1.22
C VAL A 11 -12.74 8.44 -1.96
N SER A 12 -14.00 8.73 -1.67
CA SER A 12 -14.73 9.85 -2.29
C SER A 12 -14.04 11.18 -2.01
N ASP A 13 -13.81 11.49 -0.73
CA ASP A 13 -13.19 12.74 -0.29
C ASP A 13 -11.78 12.91 -0.88
N PHE A 14 -11.02 11.82 -0.94
CA PHE A 14 -9.70 11.81 -1.55
C PHE A 14 -9.76 12.11 -3.05
N LEU A 15 -10.72 11.54 -3.78
CA LEU A 15 -10.88 11.77 -5.22
C LEU A 15 -11.33 13.19 -5.53
N ASP A 16 -12.24 13.75 -4.73
CA ASP A 16 -12.69 15.13 -4.90
C ASP A 16 -11.56 16.12 -4.62
N TYR A 17 -10.75 15.87 -3.58
CA TYR A 17 -9.53 16.63 -3.30
C TYR A 17 -8.52 16.54 -4.45
N GLU A 18 -8.24 15.35 -4.98
CA GLU A 18 -7.32 15.18 -6.12
C GLU A 18 -7.83 15.90 -7.37
N ARG A 19 -9.15 15.90 -7.61
CA ARG A 19 -9.76 16.63 -8.72
C ARG A 19 -9.58 18.14 -8.55
N GLN A 20 -9.94 18.68 -7.39
CA GLN A 20 -9.80 20.12 -7.09
C GLN A 20 -8.34 20.57 -7.19
N ARG A 21 -7.40 19.78 -6.65
CA ARG A 21 -5.98 20.09 -6.74
C ARG A 21 -5.52 20.14 -8.19
N ARG A 22 -5.95 19.17 -9.01
CA ARG A 22 -5.61 19.11 -10.44
C ARG A 22 -6.20 20.28 -11.23
N GLU A 23 -7.46 20.64 -11.00
CA GLU A 23 -8.10 21.78 -11.65
C GLU A 23 -7.38 23.10 -11.35
N LEU A 24 -6.95 23.30 -10.10
CA LEU A 24 -6.17 24.48 -9.70
C LEU A 24 -4.76 24.47 -10.29
N GLU A 25 -4.12 23.31 -10.40
CA GLU A 25 -2.83 23.16 -11.08
C GLU A 25 -2.94 23.47 -12.58
N GLU A 26 -3.99 22.98 -13.24
CA GLU A 26 -4.26 23.24 -14.67
C GLU A 26 -4.62 24.71 -14.93
N ALA A 27 -5.26 25.38 -13.97
CA ALA A 27 -5.53 26.82 -13.98
C ALA A 27 -4.30 27.70 -13.68
N GLY A 28 -3.12 27.10 -13.44
CA GLY A 28 -1.88 27.82 -13.12
C GLY A 28 -1.82 28.38 -11.69
N LEU A 29 -2.78 28.02 -10.82
CA LEU A 29 -2.86 28.43 -9.42
C LEU A 29 -2.10 27.48 -8.50
N HIS A 30 -0.85 27.15 -8.85
CA HIS A 30 -0.02 26.18 -8.12
C HIS A 30 0.21 26.53 -6.64
N THR A 31 0.24 27.82 -6.30
CA THR A 31 0.34 28.30 -4.91
C THR A 31 -0.91 27.99 -4.10
N VAL A 32 -2.09 28.10 -4.70
CA VAL A 32 -3.37 27.78 -4.05
C VAL A 32 -3.52 26.26 -3.91
N ALA A 33 -3.19 25.52 -4.98
CA ALA A 33 -3.20 24.06 -4.95
C ALA A 33 -2.29 23.46 -3.86
N ARG A 34 -1.15 24.10 -3.58
CA ARG A 34 -0.20 23.66 -2.55
C ARG A 34 -0.65 23.98 -1.12
N ASN A 35 -1.48 24.99 -0.94
CA ASN A 35 -1.96 25.43 0.38
C ASN A 35 -3.26 24.74 0.80
N LEU A 36 -3.87 23.92 -0.05
CA LEU A 36 -4.98 23.06 0.33
C LEU A 36 -4.55 22.03 1.38
N ASP A 37 -5.41 21.79 2.36
CA ASP A 37 -5.17 20.75 3.37
C ASP A 37 -5.16 19.36 2.71
N PRO A 38 -4.06 18.60 2.83
CA PRO A 38 -3.92 17.35 2.10
C PRO A 38 -4.82 16.26 2.69
N ILE A 39 -5.80 15.82 1.90
CA ILE A 39 -6.59 14.63 2.21
C ILE A 39 -5.78 13.38 1.85
N ARG A 40 -5.68 12.43 2.78
CA ARG A 40 -5.00 11.13 2.59
C ARG A 40 -5.99 9.99 2.73
N LEU A 41 -5.73 8.87 2.07
CA LEU A 41 -6.52 7.66 2.26
C LEU A 41 -6.40 7.14 3.70
N ILE A 42 -7.55 6.87 4.32
CA ILE A 42 -7.69 6.32 5.66
C ILE A 42 -7.97 4.84 5.52
N ILE A 43 -6.97 4.03 5.89
CA ILE A 43 -7.01 2.57 5.78
C ILE A 43 -7.03 1.97 7.19
N PRO A 44 -8.06 1.18 7.53
CA PRO A 44 -8.13 0.51 8.83
C PRO A 44 -6.95 -0.45 9.06
N ILE A 45 -6.41 -0.47 10.28
CA ILE A 45 -5.30 -1.36 10.64
C ILE A 45 -5.72 -2.84 10.59
N GLU A 46 -6.98 -3.11 10.89
CA GLU A 46 -7.61 -4.43 10.81
C GLU A 46 -7.55 -4.99 9.39
N ALA A 47 -7.76 -4.14 8.38
CA ALA A 47 -7.61 -4.53 6.99
C ALA A 47 -6.15 -4.90 6.66
N CYS A 48 -5.18 -4.12 7.16
CA CYS A 48 -3.76 -4.40 6.97
C CYS A 48 -3.32 -5.72 7.62
N LEU A 49 -3.81 -6.00 8.83
CA LEU A 49 -3.54 -7.24 9.55
C LEU A 49 -4.21 -8.44 8.87
N SER A 50 -5.44 -8.28 8.38
CA SER A 50 -6.15 -9.30 7.61
C SER A 50 -5.40 -9.66 6.33
N ALA A 51 -4.96 -8.65 5.57
CA ALA A 51 -4.16 -8.82 4.36
C ALA A 51 -2.76 -9.42 4.63
N TRP A 52 -2.20 -9.22 5.83
CA TRP A 52 -0.97 -9.90 6.25
C TRP A 52 -1.23 -11.38 6.56
N ALA A 53 -2.36 -11.69 7.21
CA ALA A 53 -2.73 -13.04 7.61
C ALA A 53 -3.27 -13.90 6.45
N GLU A 54 -3.68 -13.30 5.34
CA GLU A 54 -4.21 -14.00 4.18
C GLU A 54 -3.22 -15.00 3.55
N LYS A 55 -3.73 -16.13 3.06
CA LYS A 55 -2.93 -17.14 2.32
C LYS A 55 -2.65 -16.59 0.92
N LYS A 56 -1.37 -16.42 0.58
CA LYS A 56 -0.95 -15.91 -0.72
C LYS A 56 -0.61 -17.05 -1.67
N ARG A 57 -1.13 -17.00 -2.88
CA ARG A 57 -0.76 -17.92 -3.95
C ARG A 57 0.63 -17.58 -4.47
N VAL A 58 1.49 -18.58 -4.55
CA VAL A 58 2.84 -18.50 -5.12
C VAL A 58 2.83 -19.37 -6.36
N GLU A 59 2.91 -18.75 -7.53
CA GLU A 59 3.01 -19.44 -8.82
C GLU A 59 4.42 -20.01 -9.02
N ASP A 60 4.57 -20.87 -10.04
CA ASP A 60 5.85 -21.46 -10.44
C ASP A 60 6.58 -22.24 -9.31
N PHE A 61 5.82 -22.81 -8.39
CA PHE A 61 6.33 -23.61 -7.28
C PHE A 61 6.72 -25.02 -7.75
N ALA A 62 7.98 -25.39 -7.55
CA ALA A 62 8.46 -26.76 -7.75
C ALA A 62 8.21 -27.58 -6.47
N SER A 63 7.16 -28.40 -6.47
CA SER A 63 6.90 -29.32 -5.36
C SER A 63 7.77 -30.57 -5.47
N PRO A 64 8.42 -31.03 -4.39
CA PRO A 64 9.15 -32.30 -4.37
C PRO A 64 8.29 -33.53 -4.70
N GLU A 65 6.97 -33.41 -4.56
CA GLU A 65 5.98 -34.47 -4.82
C GLU A 65 5.66 -34.61 -6.33
N LEU A 66 6.00 -33.59 -7.13
CA LEU A 66 5.76 -33.61 -8.56
C LEU A 66 6.99 -34.17 -9.31
N PRO A 67 6.79 -34.87 -10.44
CA PRO A 67 7.89 -35.31 -11.29
C PRO A 67 8.81 -34.15 -11.70
N SER A 68 10.11 -34.44 -11.82
CA SER A 68 11.14 -33.45 -12.18
C SER A 68 10.73 -32.57 -13.35
N GLY A 69 10.60 -31.27 -13.09
CA GLY A 69 10.31 -30.25 -14.11
C GLY A 69 8.86 -29.75 -14.16
N GLN A 70 7.93 -30.35 -13.42
CA GLN A 70 6.58 -29.81 -13.30
C GLN A 70 6.51 -28.69 -12.25
N LYS A 71 6.03 -27.52 -12.68
CA LYS A 71 5.74 -26.38 -11.80
C LYS A 71 4.24 -26.31 -11.53
N THR A 72 3.89 -25.95 -10.31
CA THR A 72 2.51 -25.76 -9.86
C THR A 72 2.39 -24.45 -9.06
N TYR A 73 1.34 -24.30 -8.27
CA TYR A 73 1.18 -23.22 -7.30
C TYR A 73 1.22 -23.76 -5.87
N ALA A 74 1.63 -22.91 -4.93
CA ALA A 74 1.55 -23.17 -3.49
C ALA A 74 0.75 -22.07 -2.79
N LEU A 75 0.15 -22.40 -1.64
CA LEU A 75 -0.49 -21.43 -0.76
C LEU A 75 0.42 -21.14 0.43
N ARG A 76 1.00 -19.93 0.47
CA ARG A 76 1.89 -19.47 1.54
C ARG A 76 1.10 -18.74 2.62
N SER A 77 1.31 -19.12 3.88
CA SER A 77 0.83 -18.36 5.03
C SER A 77 1.99 -18.00 5.95
N VAL A 78 1.87 -16.87 6.66
CA VAL A 78 2.86 -16.41 7.64
C VAL A 78 2.14 -16.19 8.96
N ARG A 79 2.70 -16.72 10.05
CA ARG A 79 2.15 -16.62 11.40
C ARG A 79 3.29 -16.40 12.39
N PHE A 80 2.97 -15.81 13.53
CA PHE A 80 3.90 -15.78 14.66
C PHE A 80 3.91 -17.15 15.34
N LYS A 81 5.10 -17.72 15.53
CA LYS A 81 5.26 -18.92 16.36
C LYS A 81 5.14 -18.58 17.85
N ASN A 82 5.63 -17.41 18.23
CA ASN A 82 5.56 -16.79 19.54
C ASN A 82 5.54 -15.27 19.37
N PHE A 83 5.10 -14.55 20.40
CA PHE A 83 5.14 -13.09 20.43
C PHE A 83 6.42 -12.61 21.14
N PRO A 84 7.17 -11.66 20.55
CA PRO A 84 8.32 -11.05 21.21
C PRO A 84 7.88 -10.01 22.25
N ASP A 85 8.78 -9.65 23.18
CA ASP A 85 8.54 -8.58 24.15
C ASP A 85 8.29 -7.21 23.47
N PHE A 86 8.92 -6.99 22.32
CA PHE A 86 8.74 -5.80 21.49
C PHE A 86 8.48 -6.21 20.04
N LEU A 87 7.35 -5.78 19.48
CA LEU A 87 6.97 -6.06 18.09
C LEU A 87 7.17 -4.81 17.22
N CYS A 88 8.23 -4.82 16.41
CA CYS A 88 8.47 -3.78 15.41
C CYS A 88 7.67 -4.08 14.13
N VAL A 89 6.80 -3.16 13.72
CA VAL A 89 5.98 -3.31 12.51
C VAL A 89 6.45 -2.30 11.45
N GLN A 90 7.07 -2.79 10.38
CA GLN A 90 7.34 -1.96 9.20
C GLN A 90 6.11 -1.86 8.32
N VAL A 91 5.58 -0.66 8.15
CA VAL A 91 4.49 -0.35 7.21
C VAL A 91 5.09 -0.19 5.82
N ARG A 92 4.71 -1.04 4.85
CA ARG A 92 5.19 -0.92 3.46
C ARG A 92 4.20 -0.10 2.65
N LEU A 93 4.48 1.19 2.53
CA LEU A 93 3.81 2.08 1.59
C LEU A 93 4.31 1.72 0.18
N VAL A 94 3.51 0.97 -0.58
CA VAL A 94 3.83 0.68 -1.98
C VAL A 94 3.41 1.90 -2.80
N LEU A 95 4.38 2.77 -3.08
CA LEU A 95 4.24 3.84 -4.05
C LEU A 95 4.29 3.22 -5.44
N TYR A 96 3.15 2.79 -6.01
CA TYR A 96 3.03 2.57 -7.45
C TYR A 96 2.96 3.92 -8.17
N TYR A 97 4.03 4.70 -8.03
CA TYR A 97 4.27 5.82 -8.93
C TYR A 97 5.29 5.31 -9.94
N VAL A 98 4.86 5.20 -11.20
CA VAL A 98 5.74 5.50 -12.33
C VAL A 98 6.63 6.65 -11.87
N PHE A 99 7.95 6.49 -11.94
CA PHE A 99 8.93 7.56 -11.72
C PHE A 99 8.69 8.69 -12.74
N ARG A 100 7.58 9.40 -12.62
CA ARG A 100 7.33 10.65 -13.31
C ARG A 100 7.91 11.69 -12.38
N LYS A 101 9.12 12.11 -12.76
CA LYS A 101 9.93 13.16 -12.14
C LYS A 101 9.07 14.40 -11.88
N ILE A 102 8.40 14.42 -10.73
CA ILE A 102 7.76 15.59 -10.13
C ILE A 102 8.13 15.51 -8.66
N GLY A 103 8.75 16.58 -8.19
CA GLY A 103 9.48 16.63 -6.94
C GLY A 103 8.65 16.29 -5.70
N TYR A 104 9.39 16.19 -4.60
CA TYR A 104 8.93 16.08 -3.22
C TYR A 104 8.67 14.65 -2.71
N PHE A 105 9.74 13.85 -2.70
CA PHE A 105 10.08 13.15 -1.45
C PHE A 105 10.40 14.21 -0.39
N GLN A 106 9.37 14.81 0.20
CA GLN A 106 9.58 15.53 1.46
C GLN A 106 9.38 14.50 2.57
N ASN A 107 10.49 14.16 3.20
CA ASN A 107 10.63 13.30 4.35
C ASN A 107 9.49 13.52 5.36
N TYR A 108 8.57 12.58 5.43
CA TYR A 108 7.78 12.36 6.63
C TYR A 108 7.92 10.88 6.98
N ALA A 109 9.08 10.57 7.55
CA ALA A 109 9.11 9.58 8.62
C ALA A 109 8.31 10.19 9.77
N LEU A 110 7.05 9.78 9.91
CA LEU A 110 6.24 10.07 11.08
C LEU A 110 6.38 8.87 12.02
N ILE A 111 7.16 9.09 13.09
CA ILE A 111 6.91 8.51 14.40
C ILE A 111 5.68 9.24 14.96
#